data_AF-X1C1C5-F1
#
_entry.id   AF-X1C1C5-F1
#
_cell.length_a   1.000
_cell.length_b   1.000
_cell.length_c   1.000
_cell.angle_alpha   90.00
_cell.angle_beta   90.00
_cell.angle_gamma   90.00
#
_symmetry.space_group_name_H-M   'P 1'
#
loop_
_entity.id
_entity.type
_entity.pdbx_description
1 polymer ?
#
loop_
_entity_poly.entity_id
_entity_poly.type
_entity_poly.pdbx_seq_one_letter_code
_entity_poly.pdbx_strand_id
1 'polypeptide(L)'
;MCRRLGSGVRQVLNNANEDYIKSGELKKYKLLHFATHGFVNTWKPELSGILLAQDTTINEDGILYSGEIYNLELNADLTVLSACETGLGEIKKGEGLIGLTRALLYAGSKNIIVSLWEV
;
A
#
# COMPACT_ATOMS: atom_id res chain seq x y z
N MET A 1 -11.89 10.66 8.06
CA MET A 1 -12.63 10.19 9.26
C MET A 1 -12.31 8.72 9.49
N CYS A 2 -11.73 8.36 10.64
CA CYS A 2 -11.38 6.98 10.99
C CYS A 2 -12.49 6.36 11.85
N ARG A 3 -13.11 5.26 11.41
CA ARG A 3 -14.21 4.60 12.12
C ARG A 3 -13.69 3.32 12.80
N ARG A 4 -13.87 3.23 14.12
CA ARG A 4 -13.56 2.01 14.89
C ARG A 4 -14.78 1.08 14.80
N LEU A 5 -14.62 -0.09 14.19
CA LEU A 5 -15.71 -1.05 13.96
C LEU A 5 -15.77 -2.17 15.03
N GLY A 6 -14.97 -2.07 16.09
CA GLY A 6 -14.91 -3.02 17.19
C GLY A 6 -13.59 -2.91 17.95
N SER A 7 -13.35 -3.80 18.92
CA SER A 7 -12.13 -3.80 19.76
C SER A 7 -10.84 -4.13 18.99
N GLY A 8 -10.93 -4.60 17.75
CA GLY A 8 -9.76 -4.99 16.93
C GLY A 8 -9.76 -4.49 15.48
N VAL A 9 -10.78 -3.77 15.02
CA VAL A 9 -10.88 -3.30 13.62
C VAL A 9 -10.91 -1.79 13.56
N ARG A 10 -9.95 -1.22 12.82
CA ARG A 10 -9.84 0.21 12.56
C ARG A 10 -9.91 0.44 11.05
N GLN A 11 -10.97 1.12 10.61
CA GLN A 11 -11.11 1.54 9.22
C GLN A 11 -10.65 2.98 9.09
N VAL A 12 -9.66 3.22 8.24
CA VAL A 12 -9.12 4.55 7.95
C VAL A 12 -9.45 4.87 6.49
N LEU A 13 -10.23 5.94 6.27
CA LEU A 13 -10.62 6.39 4.93
C LEU A 13 -9.88 7.69 4.59
N ASN A 14 -10.49 8.86 4.79
CA ASN A 14 -9.90 10.17 4.44
C ASN A 14 -8.62 10.56 5.24
N ASN A 15 -8.17 9.70 6.16
CA ASN A 15 -6.93 9.92 6.92
C ASN A 15 -5.90 8.81 6.59
N ALA A 16 -6.16 7.98 5.59
CA ALA A 16 -5.21 6.98 5.11
C ALA A 16 -4.26 7.68 4.12
N ASN A 17 -3.56 8.71 4.62
CA ASN A 17 -2.54 9.45 3.91
C ASN A 17 -1.17 8.81 4.17
N GLU A 18 -0.15 9.30 3.45
CA GLU A 18 1.22 8.80 3.60
C GLU A 18 1.76 9.00 5.02
N ASP A 19 1.54 10.18 5.61
CA ASP A 19 1.95 10.50 6.97
C ASP A 19 1.46 9.46 8.00
N TYR A 20 0.19 9.06 7.91
CA TYR A 20 -0.38 8.07 8.82
C TYR A 20 0.26 6.69 8.64
N ILE A 21 0.53 6.28 7.40
CA ILE A 21 1.17 5.00 7.10
C ILE A 21 2.64 5.00 7.57
N LYS A 22 3.36 6.10 7.31
CA LYS A 22 4.77 6.32 7.69
C LYS A 22 4.96 6.55 9.20
N SER A 23 3.90 6.94 9.93
CA SER A 23 3.95 7.16 11.40
C SER A 23 4.32 5.94 12.25
N GLY A 24 4.28 4.73 11.67
CA GLY A 24 4.55 3.48 12.38
C GLY A 24 3.35 2.94 13.16
N GLU A 25 2.18 3.60 13.11
CA GLU A 25 0.95 3.09 13.72
C GLU A 25 0.54 1.71 13.17
N LEU A 26 0.93 1.39 11.93
CA LEU A 26 0.63 0.10 11.29
C LEU A 26 1.27 -1.10 12.01
N LYS A 27 2.38 -0.91 12.74
CA LYS A 27 3.06 -1.98 13.52
C LYS A 27 2.15 -2.67 14.52
N LYS A 28 1.10 -1.99 14.97
CA LYS A 28 0.16 -2.48 16.00
C LYS A 28 -0.83 -3.51 15.45
N TYR A 29 -0.98 -3.62 14.13
CA TYR A 29 -1.99 -4.47 13.51
C TYR A 29 -1.37 -5.73 12.91
N LYS A 30 -2.06 -6.86 13.13
CA LYS A 30 -1.69 -8.17 12.58
C LYS A 30 -2.30 -8.44 11.21
N LEU A 31 -3.36 -7.73 10.88
CA LEU A 31 -4.05 -7.82 9.59
C LEU A 31 -4.16 -6.43 9.01
N LEU A 32 -3.63 -6.26 7.80
CA LEU A 32 -3.71 -5.01 7.04
C LEU A 32 -4.48 -5.27 5.75
N HIS A 33 -5.38 -4.36 5.40
CA HIS A 33 -6.08 -4.39 4.12
C HIS A 33 -6.02 -3.00 3.49
N PHE A 34 -5.37 -2.92 2.33
CA PHE A 34 -5.30 -1.74 1.50
C PHE A 34 -6.30 -1.91 0.35
N ALA A 35 -7.30 -1.05 0.29
CA ALA A 35 -8.27 -1.00 -0.82
C ALA A 35 -8.14 0.37 -1.49
N THR A 36 -7.29 0.45 -2.50
CA THR A 36 -6.85 1.72 -3.10
C THR A 36 -6.76 1.60 -4.62
N HIS A 37 -6.45 2.67 -5.34
CA HIS A 37 -5.93 2.55 -6.70
C HIS A 37 -4.42 2.35 -6.67
N GLY A 38 -3.84 1.77 -7.72
CA GLY A 38 -2.40 1.60 -7.83
C GLY A 38 -1.93 1.64 -9.29
N PHE A 39 -0.63 1.79 -9.46
CA PHE A 39 -0.02 1.69 -10.78
C PHE A 39 1.34 1.02 -10.66
N VAL A 40 1.75 0.43 -11.78
CA VAL A 40 2.92 -0.41 -11.85
C VAL A 40 3.84 0.11 -12.94
N ASN A 41 5.11 0.36 -12.59
CA ASN A 41 6.12 0.78 -13.53
C ASN A 41 7.07 -0.39 -13.82
N THR A 42 6.99 -0.94 -15.04
CA THR A 42 7.81 -2.10 -15.46
C THR A 42 9.27 -1.74 -15.70
N TRP A 43 9.56 -0.47 -16.01
CA TRP A 43 10.92 0.00 -16.28
C TRP A 43 11.68 0.35 -15.01
N LYS A 44 10.95 0.87 -14.01
CA LYS A 44 11.46 1.25 -12.69
C LYS A 44 10.51 0.75 -11.60
N PRO A 45 10.62 -0.51 -11.17
CA PRO A 45 9.71 -1.11 -10.20
C PRO A 45 9.57 -0.30 -8.91
N GLU A 46 10.62 0.39 -8.47
CA GLU A 46 10.65 1.26 -7.29
C GLU A 46 9.66 2.43 -7.38
N LEU A 47 9.31 2.86 -8.60
CA LEU A 47 8.32 3.91 -8.88
C LEU A 47 6.90 3.37 -9.05
N SER A 48 6.68 2.06 -8.87
CA SER A 48 5.31 1.52 -8.73
C SER A 48 4.75 1.97 -7.38
N GLY A 49 3.45 2.28 -7.30
CA GLY A 49 2.88 2.84 -6.09
C GLY A 49 1.37 2.66 -5.95
N ILE A 50 0.87 2.97 -4.77
CA ILE A 50 -0.56 2.99 -4.45
C ILE A 50 -1.01 4.39 -4.09
N LEU A 51 -2.18 4.79 -4.56
CA LEU A 51 -2.76 6.10 -4.27
C LEU A 51 -3.43 6.08 -2.91
N LEU A 52 -3.13 7.09 -2.11
CA LEU A 52 -3.65 7.26 -0.76
C LEU A 52 -4.56 8.47 -0.68
N ALA A 53 -5.19 8.65 0.48
CA ALA A 53 -5.95 9.87 0.74
C ALA A 53 -4.98 11.06 0.65
N GLN A 54 -5.25 11.97 -0.29
CA GLN A 54 -4.42 13.16 -0.46
C GLN A 54 -4.48 14.00 0.81
N ASP A 55 -3.31 14.25 1.39
CA ASP A 55 -3.17 15.27 2.42
C ASP A 55 -2.74 16.58 1.76
N THR A 56 -3.17 17.69 2.34
CA THR A 56 -2.77 19.05 1.94
C THR A 56 -1.44 19.47 2.55
N THR A 57 -0.70 18.54 3.19
CA THR A 57 0.63 18.78 3.74
C THR A 57 1.66 18.85 2.59
N ILE A 58 2.57 19.82 2.66
CA ILE A 58 3.50 20.17 1.56
C ILE A 58 4.52 19.07 1.22
N ASN A 59 4.69 18.06 2.07
CA ASN A 59 5.79 17.09 1.97
C ASN A 59 5.44 15.75 1.34
N GLU A 60 4.15 15.43 1.16
CA GLU A 60 3.71 14.12 0.70
C GLU A 60 2.86 14.29 -0.57
N ASP A 61 3.03 13.42 -1.57
CA ASP A 61 2.40 13.56 -2.89
C ASP A 61 1.07 12.78 -3.01
N GLY A 62 0.70 12.05 -1.95
CA GLY A 62 -0.47 11.18 -1.89
C GLY A 62 -0.23 9.82 -2.54
N ILE A 63 1.01 9.47 -2.90
CA ILE A 63 1.36 8.22 -3.55
C ILE A 63 2.41 7.51 -2.72
N LEU A 64 2.03 6.36 -2.16
CA LEU A 64 3.00 5.50 -1.48
C LEU A 64 3.72 4.63 -2.51
N TYR A 65 4.97 4.98 -2.81
CA TYR A 65 5.80 4.22 -3.74
C TYR A 65 6.37 2.97 -3.09
N SER A 66 6.62 1.94 -3.90
CA SER A 66 7.25 0.71 -3.43
C SER A 66 8.64 0.95 -2.81
N GLY A 67 9.40 1.93 -3.32
CA GLY A 67 10.65 2.39 -2.72
C GLY A 67 10.49 2.86 -1.27
N GLU A 68 9.37 3.48 -0.93
CA GLU A 68 9.06 3.97 0.41
C GLU A 68 8.51 2.87 1.31
N ILE A 69 7.76 1.93 0.73
CA ILE A 69 7.28 0.74 1.43
C ILE A 69 8.45 -0.03 2.04
N TYR A 70 9.62 -0.09 1.38
CA TYR A 70 10.81 -0.73 1.95
C TYR A 70 11.27 -0.13 3.28
N ASN A 71 11.00 1.15 3.54
CA ASN A 71 11.36 1.82 4.78
C ASN A 71 10.25 1.74 5.83
N LEU A 72 9.10 1.16 5.50
CA LEU A 72 8.05 0.91 6.48
C LEU A 72 8.46 -0.24 7.39
N GLU A 73 8.00 -0.15 8.62
CA GLU A 73 8.12 -1.21 9.60
C GLU A 73 6.70 -1.72 9.91
N LEU A 74 6.43 -2.95 9.49
CA LEU A 74 5.18 -3.67 9.63
C LEU A 74 5.41 -4.91 10.51
N ASN A 75 4.34 -5.39 11.13
CA ASN A 75 4.34 -6.63 11.93
C ASN A 75 3.08 -7.44 11.64
N ALA A 76 2.65 -7.42 10.37
CA ALA A 76 1.41 -8.01 9.91
C ALA A 76 1.62 -9.49 9.57
N ASP A 77 0.74 -10.34 10.11
CA ASP A 77 0.68 -11.75 9.74
C ASP A 77 0.07 -11.91 8.34
N LEU A 78 -0.85 -11.01 7.96
CA LEU A 78 -1.44 -10.94 6.63
C LEU A 78 -1.64 -9.50 6.17
N THR A 79 -1.16 -9.19 4.97
CA THR A 79 -1.44 -7.95 4.26
C THR A 79 -2.22 -8.26 2.99
N VAL A 80 -3.41 -7.70 2.86
CA VAL A 80 -4.23 -7.80 1.65
C VAL A 80 -4.10 -6.49 0.89
N LEU A 81 -3.69 -6.57 -0.36
CA LEU A 81 -3.62 -5.43 -1.27
C LEU A 81 -4.66 -5.61 -2.38
N SER A 82 -5.69 -4.77 -2.31
CA SER A 82 -6.72 -4.63 -3.31
C SER A 82 -6.50 -3.32 -4.06
N ALA A 83 -5.70 -3.35 -5.12
CA ALA A 83 -5.46 -2.18 -5.97
C ALA A 83 -5.58 -2.50 -7.46
N CYS A 84 -6.38 -1.70 -8.18
CA CYS A 84 -6.55 -1.79 -9.64
C CYS A 84 -5.29 -1.30 -10.35
N GLU A 85 -4.86 -1.98 -11.42
CA GLU A 85 -3.77 -1.48 -12.29
C GLU A 85 -4.33 -0.48 -13.32
N THR A 86 -4.03 0.82 -13.17
CA THR A 86 -4.30 1.79 -14.24
C THR A 86 -3.20 1.69 -15.31
N GLY A 87 -3.49 0.98 -16.40
CA GLY A 87 -2.53 0.64 -17.45
C GLY A 87 -1.96 1.82 -18.23
N LEU A 88 -0.63 1.97 -18.17
CA LEU A 88 0.17 2.82 -19.07
C LEU A 88 1.20 1.95 -19.81
N GLY A 89 0.85 1.46 -21.01
CA GLY A 89 1.77 0.83 -21.97
C GLY A 89 2.05 -0.67 -21.74
N GLU A 90 2.58 -1.37 -22.76
CA GLU A 90 2.78 -2.84 -22.79
C GLU A 90 3.35 -3.41 -21.48
N ILE A 91 2.45 -3.95 -20.66
CA ILE A 91 2.75 -4.48 -19.33
C ILE A 91 3.30 -5.89 -19.51
N LYS A 92 4.58 -6.10 -19.15
CA LYS A 92 5.05 -7.44 -18.76
C LYS A 92 4.40 -7.80 -17.42
N LYS A 93 3.21 -8.41 -17.49
CA LYS A 93 2.41 -8.85 -16.34
C LYS A 93 3.32 -9.55 -15.32
N GLY A 94 3.51 -8.92 -14.15
CA GLY A 94 4.19 -9.54 -13.00
C GLY A 94 5.42 -8.81 -12.45
N GLU A 95 6.20 -8.06 -13.24
CA GLU A 95 7.49 -7.54 -12.75
C GLU A 95 7.36 -6.43 -11.70
N GLY A 96 6.49 -5.45 -11.90
CA GLY A 96 6.30 -4.40 -10.89
C GLY A 96 5.38 -4.83 -9.73
N LEU A 97 4.52 -5.84 -9.93
CA LEU A 97 3.81 -6.53 -8.84
C LEU A 97 4.79 -7.23 -7.89
N ILE A 98 5.82 -7.87 -8.45
CA ILE A 98 6.92 -8.45 -7.68
C ILE A 98 7.61 -7.36 -6.86
N GLY A 99 7.81 -6.17 -7.42
CA GLY A 99 8.40 -5.03 -6.71
C GLY A 99 7.60 -4.62 -5.48
N LEU A 100 6.29 -4.41 -5.63
CA LEU A 100 5.42 -3.96 -4.54
C LEU A 100 5.19 -5.04 -3.49
N THR A 101 5.04 -6.30 -3.91
CA THR A 101 4.93 -7.45 -3.02
C THR A 101 6.23 -7.66 -2.24
N ARG A 102 7.40 -7.55 -2.89
CA ARG A 102 8.70 -7.63 -2.21
C ARG A 102 8.89 -6.53 -1.20
N ALA A 103 8.48 -5.29 -1.52
CA ALA A 103 8.55 -4.18 -0.58
C ALA A 103 7.73 -4.47 0.69
N LEU A 104 6.50 -4.99 0.55
CA LEU A 104 5.65 -5.34 1.69
C LEU A 104 6.21 -6.50 2.52
N LEU A 105 6.85 -7.49 1.88
CA LEU A 105 7.55 -8.57 2.60
C LEU A 105 8.73 -8.02 3.39
N TYR A 106 9.55 -7.17 2.75
CA TYR A 106 10.71 -6.57 3.38
C TYR A 106 10.33 -5.66 4.54
N ALA A 107 9.22 -4.92 4.40
CA ALA A 107 8.66 -4.09 5.45
C ALA A 107 8.20 -4.89 6.68
N GLY A 108 8.04 -6.22 6.58
CA GLY A 108 7.69 -7.08 7.71
C GLY A 108 6.32 -7.76 7.63
N SER A 109 5.66 -7.76 6.45
CA SER A 109 4.48 -8.60 6.22
C SER A 109 4.89 -10.06 6.02
N LYS A 110 4.21 -11.00 6.71
CA LYS A 110 4.52 -12.44 6.60
C LYS A 110 3.83 -13.12 5.42
N ASN A 111 2.56 -12.77 5.20
CA ASN A 111 1.75 -13.29 4.10
C ASN A 111 1.11 -12.12 3.35
N ILE A 112 1.00 -12.24 2.03
CA ILE A 112 0.43 -11.20 1.19
C ILE A 112 -0.57 -11.83 0.23
N ILE A 113 -1.75 -11.21 0.13
CA ILE A 113 -2.75 -11.51 -0.90
C ILE A 113 -2.91 -10.28 -1.76
N VAL A 114 -2.74 -10.41 -3.07
CA VAL A 114 -2.95 -9.31 -4.02
C VAL A 114 -4.04 -9.70 -5.01
N SER A 115 -4.99 -8.81 -5.24
CA SER A 115 -6.05 -8.99 -6.23
C SER A 115 -5.76 -8.16 -7.49
N LEU A 116 -5.75 -8.81 -8.66
CA LEU A 116 -5.38 -8.25 -9.97
C LEU A 116 -6.61 -7.91 -10.84
N TRP A 117 -7.63 -7.28 -10.25
CA TRP A 117 -8.86 -6.94 -10.97
C TRP A 117 -9.17 -5.46 -10.79
N GLU A 118 -9.72 -4.82 -11.83
CA GLU A 118 -10.43 -3.54 -11.67
C GLU A 118 -11.56 -3.74 -10.66
N VAL A 119 -11.55 -2.97 -9.57
CA VAL A 119 -12.67 -2.72 -8.68
C VAL A 119 -13.25 -1.33 -8.91
#